data_AF-A0A4P5QQA3-F1
#
_entry.id   AF-A0A4P5QQA3-F1
#
_cell.length_a   1.000
_cell.length_b   1.000
_cell.length_c   1.000
_cell.angle_alpha   90.00
_cell.angle_beta   90.00
_cell.angle_gamma   90.00
#
_symmetry.space_group_name_H-M   'P 1'
#
loop_
_entity.id
_entity.type
_entity.pdbx_description
1 polymer ?
#
loop_
_entity_poly.entity_id
_entity_poly.type
_entity_poly.pdbx_seq_one_letter_code
_entity_poly.pdbx_strand_id
1 'polypeptide(L)'
;MSQPLGIISLKCPNCGAGISVTPELDVFACGYCGAQQMVQRGGGIASLKLIGEAIARVQHGTDRTAAELAIRRLREELTTLEVEKKQIAGVISAGNLTVGTLGLAVIVLLPIGVRQFNESQYMEAVVAVSFAVFFAACAVKKGKTRWLLESHLTKKLAIREADIRRELEQHFGTVAK
;
A
#
# COMPACT_ATOMS: atom_id res chain seq x y z
N MET A 1 42.84 -31.00 -44.87
CA MET A 1 43.38 -30.12 -43.82
C MET A 1 42.21 -29.48 -43.08
N SER A 2 41.76 -30.13 -42.00
CA SER A 2 40.65 -29.69 -41.14
C SER A 2 41.20 -28.79 -40.03
N GLN A 3 40.82 -27.51 -40.05
CA GLN A 3 41.18 -26.54 -39.01
C GLN A 3 40.41 -26.82 -37.70
N PRO A 4 40.99 -26.50 -36.52
CA PRO A 4 40.42 -26.87 -35.23
C PRO A 4 39.16 -26.03 -34.92
N LEU A 5 38.09 -26.71 -34.53
CA LEU A 5 36.83 -26.13 -34.05
C LEU A 5 37.07 -25.35 -32.76
N GLY A 6 37.38 -24.06 -32.87
CA GLY A 6 37.45 -23.14 -31.75
C GLY A 6 36.05 -22.83 -31.22
N ILE A 7 35.67 -23.42 -30.10
CA ILE A 7 34.43 -23.08 -29.39
C ILE A 7 34.66 -21.74 -28.69
N ILE A 8 33.88 -20.72 -29.06
CA ILE A 8 33.94 -19.41 -28.41
C ILE A 8 32.82 -19.37 -27.36
N SER A 9 33.21 -19.14 -26.11
CA SER A 9 32.27 -18.94 -25.00
C SER A 9 31.90 -17.47 -24.89
N LEU A 10 30.63 -17.15 -25.10
CA LEU A 10 30.09 -15.80 -25.00
C LEU A 10 28.96 -15.77 -23.97
N LYS A 11 28.74 -14.61 -23.33
CA LYS A 11 27.57 -14.42 -22.48
C LYS A 11 26.40 -13.90 -23.30
N CYS A 12 25.23 -14.47 -23.06
CA CYS A 12 23.98 -13.97 -23.59
C CYS A 12 23.75 -12.53 -23.10
N PRO A 13 23.58 -11.53 -23.99
CA PRO A 13 23.24 -10.17 -23.57
C PRO A 13 21.85 -10.06 -22.93
N ASN A 14 20.96 -11.05 -23.13
CA ASN A 14 19.60 -11.03 -22.59
C ASN A 14 19.49 -11.62 -21.17
N CYS A 15 20.06 -12.80 -20.93
CA CYS A 15 19.90 -13.51 -19.65
C CYS A 15 21.21 -13.74 -18.90
N GLY A 16 22.35 -13.32 -19.45
CA GLY A 16 23.67 -13.54 -18.86
C GLY A 16 24.17 -14.99 -18.88
N ALA A 17 23.38 -15.94 -19.39
CA ALA A 17 23.79 -17.34 -19.50
C ALA A 17 25.01 -17.50 -20.42
N GLY A 18 25.91 -18.43 -20.07
CA GLY A 18 27.05 -18.80 -20.92
C GLY A 18 26.58 -19.63 -22.11
N ILE A 19 27.00 -19.23 -23.31
CA ILE A 19 26.65 -19.90 -24.56
C ILE A 19 27.94 -20.23 -25.30
N SER A 20 28.08 -21.48 -25.70
CA SER A 20 29.13 -21.95 -26.60
C SER A 20 28.65 -21.86 -28.05
N VAL A 21 29.28 -21.02 -28.86
CA VAL A 21 28.91 -20.84 -30.27
C VAL A 21 29.98 -21.46 -31.17
N THR A 22 29.53 -22.30 -32.11
CA THR A 22 30.37 -22.91 -33.14
C THR A 22 30.70 -21.89 -34.23
N PRO A 23 31.92 -21.88 -34.79
CA PRO A 23 32.34 -20.87 -35.77
C PRO A 23 31.55 -20.88 -37.09
N GLU A 24 30.70 -21.87 -37.38
CA GLU A 24 29.96 -21.95 -38.64
C GLU A 24 28.56 -21.30 -38.60
N LEU A 25 28.09 -20.86 -37.43
CA LEU A 25 26.74 -20.34 -37.25
C LEU A 25 26.74 -18.80 -37.14
N ASP A 26 25.95 -18.15 -38.01
CA ASP A 26 25.72 -16.69 -38.00
C ASP A 26 24.51 -16.28 -37.17
N VAL A 27 23.54 -17.19 -37.03
CA VAL A 27 22.33 -17.00 -36.23
C VAL A 27 22.19 -18.16 -35.26
N PHE A 28 22.00 -17.86 -33.97
CA PHE A 28 21.75 -18.87 -32.95
C PHE A 28 20.62 -18.43 -32.03
N ALA A 29 19.93 -19.41 -31.45
CA ALA A 29 18.96 -19.18 -30.39
C ALA A 29 19.58 -19.59 -29.05
N CYS A 30 19.42 -18.74 -28.03
CA CYS A 30 19.85 -19.08 -26.68
C CYS A 30 19.00 -20.24 -26.13
N GLY A 31 19.63 -21.34 -25.69
CA GLY A 31 18.92 -22.48 -25.09
C GLY A 31 18.22 -22.18 -23.75
N TYR A 32 18.55 -21.05 -23.11
CA TYR A 32 17.94 -20.63 -21.84
C TYR A 32 16.74 -19.70 -22.03
N CYS A 33 16.91 -18.62 -22.80
CA CYS A 33 15.86 -17.59 -22.96
C CYS A 33 15.15 -17.64 -24.32
N GLY A 34 15.58 -18.51 -25.25
CA GLY A 34 15.04 -18.61 -26.60
C GLY A 34 15.35 -17.42 -27.51
N ALA A 35 16.05 -16.39 -27.03
CA ALA A 35 16.33 -15.20 -27.82
C ALA A 35 17.23 -15.54 -29.01
N GLN A 36 16.78 -15.18 -30.20
CA GLN A 36 17.56 -15.27 -31.43
C GLN A 36 18.57 -14.14 -31.50
N GLN A 37 19.80 -14.49 -31.81
CA GLN A 37 20.93 -13.59 -31.82
C GLN A 37 21.74 -13.82 -33.09
N MET A 38 22.19 -12.72 -33.69
CA MET A 38 23.07 -12.72 -34.84
C MET A 38 24.49 -12.42 -34.38
N VAL A 39 25.44 -13.26 -34.79
CA VAL A 39 26.87 -13.06 -34.53
C VAL A 39 27.43 -12.21 -35.67
N GLN A 40 27.89 -11.00 -35.35
CA GLN A 40 28.66 -10.17 -36.28
C GLN A 40 30.15 -10.32 -35.96
N ARG A 41 30.92 -10.78 -36.94
CA ARG A 41 32.37 -10.94 -36.83
C ARG A 41 33.07 -9.88 -37.67
N GLY A 42 33.91 -9.07 -37.05
CA GLY A 42 34.72 -8.06 -37.73
C GLY A 42 35.99 -7.77 -36.94
N GLY A 43 37.13 -7.74 -37.63
CA GLY A 43 38.40 -7.27 -37.04
C GLY A 43 38.93 -8.06 -35.84
N GLY A 44 38.64 -9.36 -35.72
CA GLY A 44 39.09 -10.20 -34.60
C GLY A 44 38.19 -10.15 -33.35
N ILE A 45 37.04 -9.48 -33.42
CA ILE A 45 36.06 -9.39 -32.34
C ILE A 45 34.73 -10.00 -32.82
N ALA A 46 34.12 -10.83 -31.99
CA ALA A 46 32.77 -11.36 -32.20
C ALA A 46 31.79 -10.53 -31.33
N SER A 47 30.84 -9.87 -31.98
CA SER A 47 29.77 -9.09 -31.33
C SER A 47 28.42 -9.73 -31.56
N LEU A 48 27.55 -9.70 -30.55
CA LEU A 48 26.21 -10.28 -30.59
C LEU A 48 25.17 -9.19 -30.74
N LYS A 49 24.33 -9.27 -31.78
CA LYS A 49 23.17 -8.39 -31.97
C LYS A 49 21.88 -9.18 -31.79
N LEU A 50 21.00 -8.73 -30.89
CA LEU A 50 19.71 -9.38 -30.68
C LEU A 50 18.78 -9.08 -31.87
N ILE A 51 18.05 -10.10 -32.31
CA ILE A 51 16.97 -9.94 -33.29
C ILE A 51 15.70 -9.61 -32.49
N GLY A 52 15.24 -8.35 -32.60
CA GLY A 52 14.38 -7.69 -31.61
C GLY A 52 12.93 -8.17 -31.47
N GLU A 53 12.44 -9.13 -32.25
CA GLU A 53 11.01 -9.48 -32.27
C GLU A 53 10.56 -10.50 -31.21
N ALA A 54 11.44 -11.40 -30.77
CA ALA A 54 11.07 -12.43 -29.78
C ALA A 54 10.97 -11.87 -28.34
N ILE A 55 11.64 -10.75 -28.07
CA ILE A 55 11.80 -10.19 -26.71
C ILE A 55 10.59 -9.35 -26.31
N ALA A 56 10.01 -8.62 -27.26
CA ALA A 56 8.81 -7.81 -27.03
C ALA A 56 7.63 -8.66 -26.52
N ARG A 57 7.50 -9.90 -27.01
CA ARG A 57 6.41 -10.81 -26.63
C ARG A 57 6.59 -11.40 -25.23
N VAL A 58 7.83 -11.66 -24.81
CA VAL A 58 8.15 -12.18 -23.48
C VAL A 58 8.02 -11.08 -22.42
N GLN A 59 8.55 -9.88 -22.70
CA GLN A 59 8.41 -8.71 -21.82
C GLN A 59 6.93 -8.43 -21.48
N HIS A 60 6.07 -8.44 -22.50
CA HIS A 60 4.64 -8.22 -22.33
C HIS A 60 3.94 -9.29 -21.45
N GLY A 61 4.43 -10.54 -21.44
CA GLY A 61 3.90 -11.60 -20.57
C GLY A 61 4.29 -11.42 -19.10
N THR A 62 5.54 -11.03 -18.85
CA THR A 62 6.05 -10.70 -17.51
C THR A 62 5.36 -9.47 -16.93
N ASP A 63 5.16 -8.41 -17.72
CA ASP A 63 4.52 -7.17 -17.26
C ASP A 63 3.07 -7.40 -16.85
N ARG A 64 2.34 -8.23 -17.59
CA ARG A 64 0.97 -8.63 -17.24
C ARG A 64 0.93 -9.41 -15.94
N THR A 65 1.87 -10.33 -15.74
CA THR A 65 1.95 -11.14 -14.51
C THR A 65 2.32 -10.27 -13.30
N ALA A 66 3.25 -9.33 -13.47
CA ALA A 66 3.62 -8.35 -12.45
C ALA A 66 2.44 -7.44 -12.08
N ALA A 67 1.68 -6.96 -13.08
CA ALA A 67 0.48 -6.16 -12.86
C ALA A 67 -0.62 -6.96 -12.14
N GLU A 68 -0.85 -8.22 -12.51
CA GLU A 68 -1.82 -9.09 -11.83
C GLU A 68 -1.44 -9.35 -10.36
N LEU A 69 -0.15 -9.52 -10.06
CA LEU A 69 0.34 -9.68 -8.69
C LEU A 69 0.18 -8.38 -7.89
N ALA A 70 0.50 -7.23 -8.48
CA ALA A 70 0.33 -5.92 -7.86
C ALA A 70 -1.14 -5.63 -7.54
N ILE A 71 -2.06 -5.90 -8.48
CA ILE A 71 -3.50 -5.71 -8.28
C ILE A 71 -4.02 -6.61 -7.14
N ARG A 72 -3.56 -7.87 -7.06
CA ARG A 72 -3.96 -8.76 -5.96
C ARG A 72 -3.54 -8.21 -4.60
N ARG A 73 -2.29 -7.79 -4.47
CA ARG A 73 -1.77 -7.20 -3.23
C ARG A 73 -2.53 -5.94 -2.82
N LEU A 74 -2.78 -5.03 -3.77
CA LEU A 74 -3.53 -3.79 -3.51
C LEU A 74 -4.97 -4.07 -3.06
N ARG A 75 -5.64 -5.07 -3.63
CA ARG A 75 -6.99 -5.48 -3.18
C ARG A 75 -6.98 -6.02 -1.75
N GLU A 76 -5.95 -6.78 -1.38
CA GLU A 76 -5.81 -7.35 -0.05
C GLU A 76 -5.54 -6.27 1.01
N GLU A 77 -4.76 -5.24 0.67
CA GLU A 77 -4.56 -4.06 1.51
C GLU A 77 -5.86 -3.25 1.70
N LEU A 78 -6.69 -3.13 0.66
CA LEU A 78 -7.98 -2.43 0.77
C LEU A 78 -8.96 -3.14 1.71
N THR A 79 -9.08 -4.46 1.60
CA THR A 79 -10.00 -5.22 2.46
C THR A 79 -9.58 -5.19 3.92
N THR A 80 -8.28 -5.23 4.21
CA THR A 80 -7.77 -5.09 5.59
C THR A 80 -8.12 -3.72 6.16
N LEU A 81 -7.89 -2.65 5.39
CA LEU A 81 -8.23 -1.27 5.81
C LEU A 81 -9.73 -1.08 6.04
N GLU A 82 -10.59 -1.71 5.23
CA GLU A 82 -12.05 -1.66 5.45
C GLU A 82 -12.48 -2.36 6.75
N VAL A 83 -11.83 -3.48 7.11
CA VAL A 83 -12.08 -4.18 8.38
C VAL A 83 -11.62 -3.33 9.56
N GLU A 84 -10.43 -2.73 9.49
CA GLU A 84 -9.94 -1.81 10.54
C GLU A 84 -10.89 -0.63 10.74
N LYS A 85 -11.39 -0.04 9.65
CA LYS A 85 -12.37 1.05 9.72
C LYS A 85 -13.66 0.61 10.41
N LYS A 86 -14.19 -0.59 10.10
CA LYS A 86 -15.39 -1.12 10.75
C LYS A 86 -15.17 -1.40 12.24
N GLN A 87 -14.01 -1.92 12.61
CA GLN A 87 -13.66 -2.16 14.02
C GLN A 87 -13.61 -0.84 14.81
N ILE A 88 -12.95 0.18 14.25
CA ILE A 88 -12.89 1.50 14.88
C ILE A 88 -14.31 2.12 14.98
N ALA A 89 -15.12 2.02 13.92
CA ALA A 89 -16.49 2.55 13.92
C ALA A 89 -17.39 1.86 14.95
N GLY A 90 -17.26 0.53 15.12
CA GLY A 90 -18.03 -0.24 16.12
C GLY A 90 -17.72 0.13 17.57
N VAL A 91 -16.44 0.41 17.87
CA VAL A 91 -16.03 0.87 19.21
C VAL A 91 -16.55 2.29 19.50
N ILE A 92 -16.65 3.14 18.47
CA ILE A 92 -17.13 4.52 18.61
C ILE A 92 -18.66 4.57 18.80
N SER A 93 -19.44 3.72 18.12
CA SER A 93 -20.90 3.74 18.24
C SER A 93 -21.41 3.16 19.56
N ALA A 94 -20.72 2.16 20.12
CA ALA A 94 -21.08 1.57 21.41
C ALA A 94 -20.85 2.51 22.61
N GLY A 95 -19.92 3.48 22.51
CA GLY A 95 -19.56 4.38 23.61
C GLY A 95 -20.43 5.63 23.78
N ASN A 96 -21.23 6.02 22.78
CA ASN A 96 -21.91 7.32 22.79
C ASN A 96 -23.34 7.29 23.32
N LEU A 97 -24.05 6.14 23.26
CA LEU A 97 -25.46 6.10 23.65
C LEU A 97 -25.67 6.07 25.17
N THR A 98 -24.75 5.44 25.91
CA THR A 98 -24.87 5.26 27.37
C THR A 98 -24.39 6.48 28.16
N VAL A 99 -23.35 7.18 27.70
CA VAL A 99 -22.77 8.31 28.44
C VAL A 99 -23.62 9.58 28.29
N GLY A 100 -24.21 9.81 27.11
CA GLY A 100 -25.04 11.02 26.87
C GLY A 100 -26.39 11.00 27.60
N THR A 101 -27.03 9.84 27.68
CA THR A 101 -28.36 9.68 28.30
C THR A 101 -28.31 9.70 29.82
N LEU A 102 -27.30 9.05 30.41
CA LEU A 102 -27.09 9.07 31.88
C LEU A 102 -26.68 10.46 32.38
N GLY A 103 -25.87 11.20 31.62
CA GLY A 103 -25.47 12.57 31.99
C GLY A 103 -26.64 13.55 32.06
N LEU A 104 -27.55 13.50 31.08
CA LEU A 104 -28.74 14.35 31.05
C LEU A 104 -29.74 14.02 32.18
N ALA A 105 -29.93 12.73 32.49
CA ALA A 105 -30.81 12.32 33.57
C ALA A 105 -30.35 12.85 34.95
N VAL A 106 -29.03 12.80 35.22
CA VAL A 106 -28.47 13.32 36.48
C VAL A 106 -28.66 14.83 36.60
N ILE A 107 -28.45 15.60 35.51
CA ILE A 107 -28.59 17.07 35.52
C ILE A 107 -30.05 17.49 35.74
N VAL A 108 -31.02 16.77 35.18
CA VAL A 108 -32.45 17.11 35.29
C VAL A 108 -33.04 16.68 36.65
N LEU A 109 -32.59 15.56 37.21
CA LEU A 109 -33.13 15.04 38.48
C LEU A 109 -32.50 15.69 39.73
N LEU A 110 -31.25 16.16 39.66
CA LEU A 110 -30.58 16.86 40.78
C LEU A 110 -31.38 18.08 41.32
N PRO A 111 -31.83 19.04 40.48
CA PRO A 111 -32.49 20.24 40.98
C PRO A 111 -33.89 19.99 41.54
N ILE A 112 -34.56 18.90 41.13
CA ILE A 112 -35.90 18.55 41.61
C ILE A 112 -35.81 18.00 43.05
N GLY A 113 -34.76 17.23 43.38
CA GLY A 113 -34.53 16.73 44.75
C GLY A 113 -34.10 17.81 45.74
N VAL A 114 -33.32 18.80 45.31
CA VAL A 114 -32.76 19.85 46.19
C VAL A 114 -33.84 20.79 46.74
N ARG A 115 -35.00 20.91 46.09
CA ARG A 115 -36.09 21.78 46.60
C ARG A 115 -36.81 21.27 47.84
N GLN A 116 -36.61 20.01 48.23
CA GLN A 116 -37.36 19.40 49.34
C GLN A 116 -36.56 19.29 50.65
N PHE A 117 -35.26 19.63 50.68
CA PHE A 117 -34.36 19.11 51.73
C PHE A 117 -33.56 20.13 52.54
N ASN A 118 -33.42 19.77 53.81
CA ASN A 118 -32.89 20.47 54.98
C ASN A 118 -31.39 20.87 54.89
N GLU A 119 -30.97 21.80 55.75
CA GLU A 119 -29.66 22.48 55.80
C GLU A 119 -28.45 21.53 55.96
N SER A 120 -28.67 20.27 56.32
CA SER A 120 -27.61 19.25 56.49
C SER A 120 -27.25 18.44 55.22
N GLN A 121 -27.94 18.63 54.08
CA GLN A 121 -27.69 17.85 52.85
C GLN A 121 -26.86 18.57 51.77
N TYR A 122 -26.36 19.78 52.04
CA TYR A 122 -25.63 20.58 51.04
C TYR A 122 -24.32 19.93 50.56
N MET A 123 -23.66 19.12 51.40
CA MET A 123 -22.38 18.50 51.06
C MET A 123 -22.50 17.40 50.00
N GLU A 124 -23.59 16.62 49.98
CA GLU A 124 -23.75 15.57 48.97
C GLU A 124 -24.03 16.14 47.57
N ALA A 125 -24.80 17.23 47.48
CA ALA A 125 -25.06 17.91 46.22
C ALA A 125 -23.79 18.49 45.57
N VAL A 126 -22.88 19.05 46.38
CA VAL A 126 -21.60 19.59 45.88
C VAL A 126 -20.71 18.48 45.33
N VAL A 127 -20.67 17.32 45.98
CA VAL A 127 -19.93 16.15 45.50
C VAL A 127 -20.53 15.62 44.19
N ALA A 128 -21.86 15.52 44.09
CA ALA A 128 -22.51 15.06 42.86
C ALA A 128 -22.25 15.99 41.65
N VAL A 129 -22.31 17.31 41.86
CA VAL A 129 -22.03 18.30 40.80
C VAL A 129 -20.56 18.27 40.37
N SER A 130 -19.63 18.14 41.32
CA SER A 130 -18.19 18.07 40.98
C SER A 130 -17.83 16.79 40.22
N PHE A 131 -18.44 15.64 40.55
CA PHE A 131 -18.32 14.43 39.72
C PHE A 131 -18.94 14.63 38.34
N ALA A 132 -20.13 15.23 38.22
CA ALA A 132 -20.78 15.49 36.94
C ALA A 132 -19.91 16.38 36.01
N VAL A 133 -19.31 17.44 36.56
CA VAL A 133 -18.37 18.31 35.84
C VAL A 133 -17.11 17.56 35.41
N PHE A 134 -16.57 16.70 36.29
CA PHE A 134 -15.39 15.88 35.97
C PHE A 134 -15.68 14.89 34.82
N PHE A 135 -16.83 14.22 34.83
CA PHE A 135 -17.25 13.32 33.76
C PHE A 135 -17.48 14.06 32.43
N ALA A 136 -18.10 15.26 32.47
CA ALA A 136 -18.27 16.09 31.29
C ALA A 136 -16.92 16.52 30.69
N ALA A 137 -15.96 16.93 31.52
CA ALA A 137 -14.60 17.27 31.07
C ALA A 137 -13.86 16.07 30.45
N CYS A 138 -14.01 14.88 31.04
CA CYS A 138 -13.45 13.64 30.48
C CYS A 138 -14.09 13.26 29.12
N ALA A 139 -15.39 13.51 28.93
CA ALA A 139 -16.07 13.27 27.66
C ALA A 139 -15.57 14.22 26.55
N VAL A 140 -15.38 15.52 26.87
CA VAL A 140 -14.84 16.52 25.93
C VAL A 140 -13.41 16.16 25.48
N LYS A 141 -12.59 15.62 26.40
CA LYS A 141 -11.20 15.23 26.08
C LYS A 141 -11.12 14.09 25.05
N LYS A 142 -12.10 13.18 25.03
CA LYS A 142 -12.20 12.11 24.00
C LYS A 142 -12.61 12.63 22.61
N GLY A 143 -13.31 13.77 22.53
CA GLY A 143 -13.65 14.41 21.26
C GLY A 143 -12.44 14.97 20.50
N LYS A 144 -11.43 15.48 21.23
CA LYS A 144 -10.22 16.07 20.63
C LYS A 144 -9.34 15.03 19.93
N THR A 145 -9.26 13.82 20.48
CA THR A 145 -8.52 12.71 19.86
C THR A 145 -9.18 12.21 18.57
N ARG A 146 -10.51 12.30 18.47
CA ARG A 146 -11.27 11.91 17.26
C ARG A 146 -10.92 12.79 16.06
N TRP A 147 -10.90 14.11 16.24
CA TRP A 147 -10.54 15.03 15.16
C TRP A 147 -9.08 14.87 14.73
N LEU A 148 -8.17 14.61 15.67
CA LEU A 148 -6.76 14.38 15.36
C LEU A 148 -6.57 13.13 14.49
N LEU A 149 -7.26 12.03 14.81
CA LEU A 149 -7.12 10.77 14.08
C LEU A 149 -7.67 10.86 12.64
N GLU A 150 -8.83 11.50 12.45
CA GLU A 150 -9.39 11.74 11.11
C GLU A 150 -8.46 12.64 10.26
N SER A 151 -7.86 13.67 10.86
CA SER A 151 -6.90 14.53 10.17
C SER A 151 -5.63 13.78 9.74
N HIS A 152 -5.18 12.82 10.55
CA HIS A 152 -4.02 11.97 10.21
C HIS A 152 -4.35 10.95 9.10
N LEU A 153 -5.54 10.34 9.13
CA LEU A 153 -5.95 9.35 8.13
C LEU A 153 -6.15 9.96 6.75
N THR A 154 -6.80 11.13 6.69
CA THR A 154 -7.01 11.88 5.43
C THR A 154 -5.70 12.35 4.81
N LYS A 155 -4.77 12.87 5.63
CA LYS A 155 -3.42 13.21 5.17
C LYS A 155 -2.67 12.00 4.61
N LYS A 156 -2.71 10.86 5.27
CA LYS A 156 -2.05 9.63 4.79
C LYS A 156 -2.64 9.14 3.46
N LEU A 157 -3.97 9.17 3.32
CA LEU A 157 -4.64 8.79 2.08
C LEU A 157 -4.25 9.70 0.92
N ALA A 158 -4.27 11.03 1.12
CA ALA A 158 -3.90 11.98 0.09
C ALA A 158 -2.43 11.83 -0.37
N ILE A 159 -1.51 11.55 0.55
CA ILE A 159 -0.10 11.30 0.21
C ILE A 159 0.02 10.02 -0.63
N ARG A 160 -0.63 8.92 -0.23
CA ARG A 160 -0.58 7.66 -0.98
C ARG A 160 -1.17 7.82 -2.38
N GLU A 161 -2.26 8.57 -2.51
CA GLU A 161 -2.90 8.84 -3.80
C GLU A 161 -1.99 9.67 -4.73
N ALA A 162 -1.25 10.64 -4.17
CA ALA A 162 -0.27 11.42 -4.93
C ALA A 162 0.99 10.61 -5.33
N ASP A 163 1.42 9.64 -4.53
CA ASP A 163 2.52 8.75 -4.87
C ASP A 163 2.12 7.78 -6.01
N ILE A 164 0.94 7.15 -5.91
CA ILE A 164 0.42 6.25 -6.96
C ILE A 164 0.28 6.99 -8.30
N ARG A 165 -0.21 8.24 -8.27
CA ARG A 165 -0.31 9.07 -9.49
C ARG A 165 1.06 9.34 -10.12
N ARG A 166 2.09 9.62 -9.31
CA ARG A 166 3.46 9.83 -9.80
C ARG A 166 4.07 8.57 -10.40
N GLU A 167 3.87 7.41 -9.78
CA GLU A 167 4.31 6.13 -10.35
C GLU A 167 3.63 5.85 -11.70
N LEU A 168 2.32 6.10 -11.79
CA LEU A 168 1.57 5.99 -13.05
C LEU A 168 2.14 6.91 -14.13
N GLU A 169 2.42 8.18 -13.81
CA GLU A 169 3.01 9.11 -14.79
C GLU A 169 4.42 8.70 -15.23
N GLN A 170 5.25 8.15 -14.34
CA GLN A 170 6.59 7.66 -14.69
C GLN A 170 6.54 6.43 -15.60
N HIS A 171 5.65 5.48 -15.30
CA HIS A 171 5.54 4.24 -16.07
C HIS A 171 4.81 4.43 -17.41
N PHE A 172 3.78 5.27 -17.48
CA PHE A 172 3.02 5.48 -18.72
C PHE A 172 3.54 6.63 -19.58
N GLY A 173 4.18 7.65 -18.98
CA GLY A 173 4.77 8.77 -19.72
C GLY A 173 5.98 8.38 -20.57
N THR A 174 6.63 7.26 -20.25
CA THR A 174 7.76 6.71 -21.01
C THR A 174 7.33 5.85 -22.20
N VAL A 175 6.06 5.44 -22.29
CA VAL A 175 5.53 4.63 -23.41
C VAL A 175 5.01 5.50 -24.58
N ALA A 176 4.82 6.80 -24.35
CA ALA A 176 4.28 7.74 -25.36
C ALA A 176 5.35 8.48 -26.19
N LYS A 177 6.63 8.10 -26.09
CA LYS A 177 7.75 8.65 -26.87
C LYS A 177 8.48 7.54 -27.60
#